data_AF-A0A8X6KHR3-F1
#
_entry.id   AF-A0A8X6KHR3-F1
#
_cell.length_a   1.000
_cell.length_b   1.000
_cell.length_c   1.000
_cell.angle_alpha   90.00
_cell.angle_beta   90.00
_cell.angle_gamma   90.00
#
_symmetry.space_group_name_H-M   'P 1'
#
loop_
_entity.id
_entity.type
_entity.pdbx_description
1 polymer ?
#
loop_
_entity_poly.entity_id
_entity_poly.type
_entity_poly.pdbx_seq_one_letter_code
_entity_poly.pdbx_strand_id
1 'polypeptide(L)'
;MYSAVKHFRYHLEGHEFTIFTYCKPLIFTFNQPSNKASPRQLRHLDIIRQYTATIQHISGKDNIVAGALSRIAEICLPPTIDYEAKATAQDSNQELNNLTSLSNCNLKFDKLPVVGSEYMITSEFSTG
;
A
#
# COMPACT_ATOMS: atom_id res chain seq x y z
N MET A 1 -6.78 -5.25 -9.47
CA MET A 1 -7.74 -6.37 -9.30
C MET A 1 -7.09 -7.72 -9.55
N TYR A 2 -6.72 -8.09 -10.79
CA TYR A 2 -6.04 -9.36 -11.08
C TYR A 2 -4.85 -9.65 -10.15
N SER A 3 -3.92 -8.70 -10.02
CA SER A 3 -2.74 -8.88 -9.14
C SER A 3 -3.13 -9.09 -7.67
N ALA A 4 -4.20 -8.46 -7.20
CA ALA A 4 -4.69 -8.62 -5.84
C ALA A 4 -5.26 -10.03 -5.61
N VAL A 5 -6.10 -10.53 -6.53
CA VAL A 5 -6.63 -11.91 -6.46
C VAL A 5 -5.49 -12.93 -6.49
N LYS A 6 -4.50 -12.73 -7.37
CA LYS A 6 -3.32 -13.61 -7.43
C LYS A 6 -2.52 -13.60 -6.13
N HIS A 7 -2.35 -12.43 -5.52
CA HIS A 7 -1.60 -12.27 -4.27
C HIS A 7 -2.33 -12.93 -3.09
N PHE A 8 -3.63 -12.70 -2.95
CA PHE A 8 -4.44 -13.23 -1.85
C PHE A 8 -5.00 -14.62 -2.12
N ARG A 9 -4.57 -15.32 -3.18
CA ARG A 9 -5.15 -16.60 -3.63
C ARG A 9 -5.45 -17.60 -2.50
N TYR A 10 -4.51 -17.77 -1.58
CA TYR A 10 -4.61 -18.74 -0.49
C TYR A 10 -5.66 -18.37 0.56
N HIS A 11 -6.03 -17.09 0.66
CA HIS A 11 -7.10 -16.61 1.53
C HIS A 11 -8.46 -16.61 0.84
N LEU A 12 -8.46 -16.62 -0.50
CA LEU A 12 -9.67 -16.52 -1.32
C LEU A 12 -10.18 -17.90 -1.76
N GLU A 13 -9.28 -18.88 -1.88
CA GLU A 13 -9.63 -20.23 -2.31
C GLU A 13 -10.61 -20.88 -1.32
N GLY A 14 -11.74 -21.38 -1.84
CA GLY A 14 -12.79 -22.00 -1.03
C GLY A 14 -13.70 -21.02 -0.26
N HIS A 15 -13.54 -19.71 -0.44
CA HIS A 15 -14.34 -18.70 0.25
C HIS A 15 -15.12 -17.82 -0.74
N GLU A 16 -16.36 -17.47 -0.37
CA GLU A 16 -17.09 -16.40 -1.06
C GLU A 16 -16.58 -15.04 -0.60
N PHE A 17 -16.32 -14.15 -1.55
CA PHE A 17 -15.89 -12.79 -1.26
C PHE A 17 -16.41 -11.78 -2.28
N THR A 18 -16.36 -10.51 -1.88
CA THR A 18 -16.72 -9.38 -2.73
C THR A 18 -15.50 -8.50 -2.99
N ILE A 19 -15.24 -8.18 -4.25
CA ILE A 19 -14.24 -7.18 -4.63
C ILE A 19 -14.92 -5.83 -4.83
N PHE A 20 -14.58 -4.87 -3.98
CA PHE A 20 -15.00 -3.48 -4.14
C PHE A 20 -14.01 -2.72 -5.03
N THR A 21 -14.51 -1.97 -6.01
CA THR A 21 -13.70 -1.19 -6.94
C THR A 21 -14.37 0.14 -7.31
N TYR A 22 -13.59 1.20 -7.50
CA TYR A 22 -14.09 2.48 -8.02
C TYR A 22 -14.09 2.54 -9.56
N CYS A 23 -13.59 1.49 -10.21
CA CYS A 23 -13.45 1.44 -11.65
C CYS A 23 -14.70 0.83 -12.29
N LYS A 24 -15.67 1.68 -12.66
CA LYS A 24 -16.91 1.27 -13.35
C LYS A 24 -16.66 0.40 -14.59
N PRO A 25 -15.70 0.70 -15.49
CA PRO A 25 -15.44 -0.12 -16.66
C PRO A 25 -15.14 -1.59 -16.33
N LEU A 26 -14.44 -1.87 -15.23
CA LEU A 26 -14.09 -3.24 -14.85
C LEU A 26 -15.31 -4.11 -14.54
N ILE A 27 -16.34 -3.51 -13.94
CA ILE A 27 -17.60 -4.19 -13.61
C ILE A 27 -18.33 -4.58 -14.88
N PHE A 28 -18.41 -3.64 -15.83
CA PHE A 28 -19.03 -3.91 -17.12
C PHE A 28 -18.23 -4.96 -17.91
N THR A 29 -16.90 -4.89 -17.94
CA THR A 29 -16.07 -5.88 -18.65
C THR A 29 -16.21 -7.29 -18.07
N PHE A 30 -16.51 -7.41 -16.78
CA PHE A 30 -16.71 -8.71 -16.15
C PHE A 30 -17.98 -9.42 -16.63
N ASN A 31 -18.98 -8.65 -17.05
CA ASN A 31 -20.25 -9.15 -17.57
C ASN A 31 -20.34 -9.12 -19.10
N GLN A 32 -19.29 -8.63 -19.79
CA GLN A 32 -19.29 -8.53 -21.25
C GLN A 32 -18.94 -9.86 -21.94
N PRO A 33 -19.48 -10.10 -23.15
CA PRO A 33 -19.10 -11.24 -23.97
C PRO A 33 -17.63 -11.19 -24.35
N SER A 34 -17.00 -12.37 -24.45
CA SER A 34 -15.54 -12.52 -24.63
C SER A 34 -14.98 -11.91 -25.92
N ASN A 35 -15.83 -11.65 -26.91
CA ASN A 35 -15.45 -11.09 -28.20
C ASN A 35 -15.04 -9.60 -28.17
N LYS A 36 -15.25 -8.89 -27.05
CA LYS A 36 -14.89 -7.47 -26.90
C LYS A 36 -13.60 -7.24 -26.09
N ALA A 37 -13.00 -8.29 -25.54
CA ALA A 37 -11.80 -8.19 -24.71
C ALA A 37 -10.57 -8.74 -25.46
N SER A 38 -9.43 -8.09 -25.29
CA SER A 38 -8.15 -8.62 -25.78
C SER A 38 -7.82 -9.96 -25.11
N PRO A 39 -7.02 -10.84 -25.74
CA PRO A 39 -6.60 -12.11 -25.14
C PRO A 39 -5.99 -11.96 -23.74
N ARG A 40 -5.25 -10.87 -23.51
CA ARG A 40 -4.66 -10.55 -22.19
C ARG A 40 -5.73 -10.22 -21.16
N GLN A 41 -6.71 -9.40 -21.52
CA GLN A 41 -7.83 -9.06 -20.63
C GLN A 41 -8.65 -10.29 -20.29
N LEU A 42 -8.94 -11.15 -21.28
CA LEU A 42 -9.65 -12.41 -21.05
C LEU A 42 -8.96 -13.30 -20.02
N ARG A 43 -7.65 -13.55 -20.18
CA ARG A 43 -6.88 -14.34 -19.20
C ARG A 43 -6.94 -13.77 -17.78
N HIS A 44 -6.87 -12.44 -17.64
CA HIS A 44 -7.00 -11.81 -16.33
C HIS A 44 -8.40 -11.98 -15.74
N LEU A 45 -9.45 -11.82 -16.56
CA LEU A 45 -10.83 -11.99 -16.14
C LEU A 45 -11.12 -13.44 -15.75
N ASP A 46 -10.63 -14.42 -16.50
CA ASP A 46 -10.82 -15.84 -16.22
C ASP A 46 -10.21 -16.23 -14.88
N ILE A 47 -9.02 -15.72 -14.56
CA ILE A 47 -8.41 -15.96 -13.24
C ILE A 47 -9.26 -15.35 -12.13
N ILE A 48 -9.79 -14.13 -12.30
CA ILE A 48 -10.65 -13.53 -11.27
C ILE A 48 -11.97 -14.31 -11.12
N ARG A 49 -12.53 -14.84 -12.22
CA ARG A 49 -13.76 -15.65 -12.23
C ARG A 49 -13.60 -16.99 -11.51
N GLN A 50 -12.43 -17.63 -11.62
CA GLN A 50 -12.16 -18.92 -10.98
C GLN A 50 -12.28 -18.89 -9.46
N TYR A 51 -12.06 -17.73 -8.82
CA TYR A 51 -12.17 -17.57 -7.37
C TYR A 51 -13.59 -17.15 -6.95
N THR A 52 -14.61 -17.26 -7.81
CA THR A 52 -16.02 -16.94 -7.52
C THR A 52 -16.22 -15.62 -6.76
N ALA A 53 -15.77 -14.53 -7.36
CA ALA A 53 -15.84 -13.20 -6.76
C ALA A 53 -17.07 -12.40 -7.24
N THR A 54 -17.86 -11.89 -6.31
CA THR A 54 -18.83 -10.82 -6.60
C THR A 54 -18.05 -9.50 -6.75
N ILE A 55 -18.37 -8.68 -7.75
CA ILE A 55 -17.69 -7.39 -7.95
C ILE A 55 -18.69 -6.25 -7.81
N GLN A 56 -18.41 -5.30 -6.92
CA GLN A 56 -19.28 -4.15 -6.66
C GLN A 56 -18.54 -2.83 -6.86
N HIS A 57 -19.27 -1.85 -7.40
CA HIS A 57 -18.79 -0.48 -7.50
C HIS A 57 -18.89 0.22 -6.14
N ILE A 58 -17.84 0.92 -5.74
CA ILE A 58 -17.88 1.90 -4.65
C ILE A 58 -17.36 3.24 -5.16
N SER A 59 -17.77 4.36 -4.54
CA SER A 59 -17.25 5.67 -4.92
C SER A 59 -15.74 5.72 -4.71
N GLY A 60 -15.02 6.51 -5.52
CA GLY A 60 -13.61 6.79 -5.25
C GLY A 60 -13.38 7.41 -3.87
N LYS A 61 -14.37 8.14 -3.35
CA LYS A 61 -14.37 8.69 -1.98
C LYS A 61 -14.46 7.62 -0.89
N ASP A 62 -14.98 6.43 -1.21
CA ASP A 62 -15.10 5.32 -0.28
C ASP A 62 -13.95 4.31 -0.47
N ASN A 63 -13.16 4.47 -1.54
CA ASN A 63 -12.03 3.61 -1.87
C ASN A 63 -10.68 4.31 -1.66
N ILE A 64 -10.58 5.13 -0.61
CA ILE A 64 -9.41 5.98 -0.34
C ILE A 64 -8.16 5.13 -0.12
N VAL A 65 -8.26 4.03 0.63
CA VAL A 65 -7.12 3.16 0.93
C VAL A 65 -6.54 2.55 -0.34
N ALA A 66 -7.37 1.90 -1.18
CA ALA A 66 -6.87 1.31 -2.41
C ALA A 66 -6.39 2.38 -3.40
N GLY A 67 -7.05 3.55 -3.42
CA GLY A 67 -6.61 4.70 -4.20
C GLY A 67 -5.21 5.17 -3.79
N ALA A 68 -4.98 5.39 -2.50
CA ALA A 68 -3.69 5.79 -1.96
C ALA A 68 -2.60 4.75 -2.24
N LEU A 69 -2.87 3.47 -1.95
CA LEU A 69 -1.92 2.38 -2.21
C LEU A 69 -1.59 2.22 -3.69
N SER A 70 -2.58 2.41 -4.58
CA SER A 70 -2.37 2.31 -6.03
C SER A 70 -1.44 3.40 -6.58
N ARG A 71 -1.35 4.55 -5.89
CA ARG A 71 -0.51 5.69 -6.26
C ARG A 71 0.86 5.68 -5.59
N ILE A 72 1.19 4.69 -4.77
CA ILE A 72 2.51 4.62 -4.11
C ILE A 72 3.65 4.62 -5.16
N ALA A 73 3.43 4.01 -6.32
CA ALA A 73 4.42 4.04 -7.41
C ALA A 73 4.55 5.43 -8.09
N GLU A 74 3.55 6.31 -7.95
CA GLU A 74 3.59 7.71 -8.41
C GLU A 74 4.27 8.63 -7.38
N ILE A 75 4.41 8.18 -6.13
CA ILE A 75 5.22 8.88 -5.14
C ILE A 75 6.67 8.75 -5.60
N CYS A 76 7.21 9.85 -6.15
CA CYS A 76 8.60 9.94 -6.53
C CYS A 76 9.46 9.90 -5.26
N LEU A 77 9.79 8.70 -4.81
CA LEU A 77 10.81 8.51 -3.79
C LEU A 77 12.15 8.87 -4.44
N PRO A 78 13.00 9.69 -3.79
CA PRO A 78 14.32 9.96 -4.32
C PRO A 78 15.07 8.62 -4.51
N PRO A 79 15.82 8.46 -5.60
CA PRO A 79 16.50 7.20 -5.95
C PRO A 79 17.51 6.77 -4.88
N THR A 80 17.98 7.73 -4.09
CA THR A 80 18.86 7.55 -2.94
C THR A 80 18.33 8.40 -1.79
N ILE A 81 18.29 7.78 -0.60
CA ILE A 81 18.00 8.50 0.64
C ILE A 81 19.32 9.13 1.11
N ASP A 82 19.33 10.46 1.24
CA ASP A 82 20.45 11.18 1.86
C ASP A 82 20.36 11.04 3.38
N TYR A 83 21.10 10.08 3.93
CA TYR A 83 21.11 9.80 5.37
C TYR A 83 21.82 10.89 6.19
N GLU A 84 22.73 11.65 5.59
CA GLU A 84 23.41 12.76 6.25
C GLU A 84 22.45 13.93 6.45
N ALA A 85 21.78 14.34 5.37
CA ALA A 85 20.75 15.38 5.45
C ALA A 85 19.62 14.97 6.40
N LYS A 86 19.26 13.68 6.43
CA LYS A 86 18.25 13.17 7.35
C LYS A 86 18.72 13.20 8.81
N ALA A 87 19.94 12.77 9.12
CA ALA A 87 20.49 12.77 10.47
C ALA A 87 20.63 14.21 11.01
N THR A 88 21.19 15.12 10.21
CA THR A 88 21.34 16.53 10.57
C THR A 88 20.00 17.23 10.79
N ALA A 89 18.99 16.93 9.95
CA ALA A 89 17.63 17.43 10.15
C ALA A 89 16.98 16.88 11.42
N GLN A 90 17.25 15.62 11.79
CA GLN A 90 16.75 15.02 13.03
C GLN A 90 17.40 15.65 14.27
N ASP A 91 18.72 15.84 14.27
CA ASP A 91 19.43 16.41 15.43
C ASP A 91 19.05 17.88 15.68
N SER A 92 18.78 18.64 14.61
CA SER A 92 18.33 20.04 14.70
C SER A 92 16.83 20.21 14.99
N ASN A 93 16.04 19.14 14.98
CA ASN A 93 14.60 19.19 15.21
C ASN A 93 14.25 19.26 16.70
N GLN A 94 13.88 20.45 17.17
CA GLN A 94 13.47 20.68 18.55
C GLN A 94 12.22 19.88 18.96
N GLU A 95 11.26 19.67 18.05
CA GLU A 95 10.06 18.90 18.34
C GLU A 95 10.41 17.43 18.62
N LEU A 96 11.29 16.85 17.81
CA LEU A 96 11.76 15.47 18.00
C LEU A 96 12.53 15.32 19.31
N ASN A 97 13.36 16.30 19.67
CA ASN A 97 14.08 16.32 20.95
C ASN A 97 13.13 16.43 22.15
N ASN A 98 12.04 17.19 22.01
CA ASN A 98 11.02 17.28 23.05
C ASN A 98 10.26 15.95 23.18
N LEU A 99 9.87 15.33 22.06
CA LEU A 99 9.16 14.03 22.07
C LEU A 99 10.01 12.89 22.64
N THR A 100 11.32 12.90 22.39
CA THR A 100 12.26 11.89 22.93
C THR A 100 12.57 12.08 24.41
N SER A 101 12.41 13.30 24.96
CA SER A 101 12.65 13.60 26.38
C SER A 101 11.40 13.50 27.27
N LEU A 102 10.20 13.42 26.68
CA LEU A 102 8.95 13.25 27.41
C LEU A 102 8.85 11.84 28.02
N SER A 103 8.93 11.75 29.34
CA SER A 103 8.81 10.49 30.09
C SER A 103 7.40 9.87 30.09
N ASN A 104 6.37 10.68 29.77
CA ASN A 104 4.96 10.30 29.85
C ASN A 104 4.32 10.04 28.48
N CYS A 105 5.14 9.87 27.44
CA CYS A 105 4.66 9.56 26.10
C CYS A 105 4.65 8.04 25.88
N ASN A 106 3.59 7.53 25.27
CA ASN A 106 3.56 6.15 24.75
C ASN A 106 4.52 5.94 23.57
N LEU A 107 5.14 7.03 23.08
CA LEU A 107 6.12 7.03 22.00
C LEU A 107 7.49 6.59 22.51
N LYS A 108 8.08 5.60 21.84
CA LYS A 108 9.40 5.03 22.07
C LYS A 108 10.25 5.29 20.83
N PHE A 109 11.37 5.97 21.03
CA PHE A 109 12.32 6.29 19.98
C PHE A 109 13.66 5.67 20.29
N ASP A 110 14.29 5.06 19.29
CA ASP A 110 15.67 4.54 19.38
C ASP A 110 16.50 5.04 18.19
N LYS A 111 17.79 5.27 18.44
CA LYS A 111 18.77 5.62 17.40
C LYS A 111 19.33 4.34 16.78
N LEU A 112 19.10 4.16 15.48
CA LEU A 112 19.59 3.00 14.73
C LEU A 112 20.74 3.38 13.79
N PRO A 113 21.77 2.52 13.67
CA PRO A 113 22.77 2.67 12.64
C PRO A 113 22.19 2.37 11.26
N VAL A 114 22.51 3.20 10.28
CA VAL A 114 22.19 2.91 8.88
C VAL A 114 23.29 2.05 8.28
N VAL A 115 22.91 0.92 7.70
CA VAL A 115 23.87 -0.03 7.09
C VAL A 115 24.64 0.68 5.97
N GLY A 116 25.95 0.80 6.12
CA GLY A 116 26.83 1.44 5.14
C GLY A 116 27.04 2.95 5.34
N SER A 117 26.63 3.54 6.46
CA SER A 117 27.00 4.91 6.84
C SER A 117 27.37 5.02 8.32
N GLU A 118 27.99 6.14 8.71
CA GLU A 118 28.32 6.46 10.11
C GLU A 118 27.15 7.15 10.83
N TYR A 119 26.03 7.38 10.14
CA TYR A 119 24.91 8.15 10.66
C TYR A 119 23.94 7.28 11.45
N MET A 120 23.47 7.84 12.57
CA MET A 120 22.43 7.27 13.41
C MET A 120 21.11 7.97 13.12
N ILE A 121 20.07 7.21 12.77
CA ILE A 121 18.74 7.72 12.49
C ILE A 121 17.80 7.36 13.64
N THR A 122 17.16 8.37 14.20
CA THR A 122 16.11 8.18 15.21
C THR A 122 14.88 7.55 14.55
N SER A 123 14.45 6.40 15.04
CA SER A 123 13.29 5.63 14.58
C SER A 123 12.28 5.45 15.72
N GLU A 124 11.00 5.44 15.38
CA GLU A 124 9.89 5.28 16.31
C GLU A 124 9.44 3.80 16.32
N PHE A 125 9.23 3.23 17.50
CA PHE A 125 9.06 1.79 17.72
C PHE A 125 7.83 1.42 18.57
N SER A 126 6.94 2.37 18.85
CA SER A 126 5.82 2.09 19.74
C SER A 126 4.83 1.17 19.07
N THR A 127 4.58 0.06 19.73
CA THR A 127 3.38 -0.74 19.50
C THR A 127 2.28 -0.08 20.33
N GLY A 128 1.46 0.77 19.73
CA GLY A 128 0.32 1.40 20.40
C GLY A 128 -0.59 0.43 21.14
#